data_AF-A0AAJ6A1D7-F1
#
_entry.id   AF-A0AAJ6A1D7-F1
#
_cell.length_a   1.000
_cell.length_b   1.000
_cell.length_c   1.000
_cell.angle_alpha   90.00
_cell.angle_beta   90.00
_cell.angle_gamma   90.00
#
_symmetry.space_group_name_H-M   'P 1'
#
loop_
_entity.id
_entity.type
_entity.pdbx_description
1 polymer ?
#
loop_
_entity_poly.entity_id
_entity_poly.type
_entity_poly.pdbx_seq_one_letter_code
_entity_poly.pdbx_strand_id
1 'polypeptide(L)'
;MEVTYQEMVTEPTSKTAYQHFFAHLLATPSDGAVLFHCTAGKDRTRVGAFLLLSALGVDAKTIEQDYLLTNQVNEAFVNELLQRFDSAGKNETYVHNFRSLATVSPRYLNATKQAIAIHYGTVNDFLTTGLGLSTGDLADLKQLYLV
;
A
#
# COMPACT_ATOMS: atom_id res chain seq x y z
N MET A 1 -0.02 -10.99 9.12
CA MET A 1 -0.55 -9.72 8.59
C MET A 1 -1.40 -9.87 7.33
N GLU A 2 -1.46 -11.06 6.68
CA GLU A 2 -2.24 -11.24 5.43
C GLU A 2 -3.73 -10.87 5.59
N VAL A 3 -4.38 -11.29 6.70
CA VAL A 3 -5.78 -10.92 7.00
C VAL A 3 -5.97 -9.41 7.00
N THR A 4 -5.10 -8.66 7.69
CA THR A 4 -5.14 -7.18 7.71
C THR A 4 -5.01 -6.57 6.32
N TYR A 5 -4.23 -7.18 5.41
CA TYR A 5 -4.09 -6.73 4.03
C TYR A 5 -5.31 -7.05 3.16
N GLN A 6 -6.04 -8.12 3.48
CA GLN A 6 -7.32 -8.45 2.87
C GLN A 6 -8.41 -7.48 3.34
N GLU A 7 -8.42 -7.16 4.64
CA GLU A 7 -9.34 -6.17 5.25
C GLU A 7 -9.19 -4.77 4.66
N MET A 8 -8.01 -4.41 4.14
CA MET A 8 -7.83 -3.15 3.40
C MET A 8 -8.67 -3.08 2.11
N VAL A 9 -9.10 -4.22 1.58
CA VAL A 9 -9.95 -4.34 0.38
C VAL A 9 -11.41 -4.52 0.77
N THR A 10 -11.68 -5.34 1.79
CA THR A 10 -13.05 -5.79 2.11
C THR A 10 -13.78 -4.86 3.08
N GLU A 11 -13.07 -4.22 4.01
CA GLU A 11 -13.71 -3.42 5.06
C GLU A 11 -14.26 -2.09 4.51
N PRO A 12 -15.50 -1.70 4.85
CA PRO A 12 -16.09 -0.43 4.42
C PRO A 12 -15.23 0.79 4.77
N THR A 13 -14.65 0.81 5.98
CA THR A 13 -13.81 1.92 6.45
C THR A 13 -12.54 2.07 5.62
N SER A 14 -11.91 0.95 5.24
CA SER A 14 -10.74 0.93 4.36
C SER A 14 -11.09 1.45 2.97
N LYS A 15 -12.21 1.01 2.40
CA LYS A 15 -12.68 1.51 1.09
C LYS A 15 -12.94 3.00 1.12
N THR A 16 -13.65 3.52 2.13
CA THR A 16 -13.87 4.96 2.29
C THR A 16 -12.56 5.75 2.37
N ALA A 17 -11.54 5.22 3.06
CA ALA A 17 -10.25 5.88 3.12
C ALA A 17 -9.57 5.95 1.74
N TYR A 18 -9.60 4.88 0.95
CA TYR A 18 -9.06 4.91 -0.42
C TYR A 18 -9.88 5.78 -1.37
N GLN A 19 -11.20 5.85 -1.20
CA GLN A 19 -12.06 6.78 -1.94
C GLN A 19 -11.65 8.23 -1.69
N HIS A 20 -11.47 8.62 -0.42
CA HIS A 20 -10.99 9.95 -0.08
C HIS A 20 -9.58 10.22 -0.62
N PHE A 21 -8.69 9.21 -0.59
CA PHE A 21 -7.36 9.33 -1.18
C PHE A 21 -7.41 9.65 -2.66
N PHE A 22 -8.19 8.92 -3.46
CA PHE A 22 -8.34 9.21 -4.89
C PHE A 22 -9.05 10.53 -5.17
N ALA A 23 -10.07 10.89 -4.38
CA ALA A 23 -10.71 12.20 -4.50
C ALA A 23 -9.72 13.35 -4.27
N HIS A 24 -8.80 13.22 -3.30
CA HIS A 24 -7.73 14.20 -3.09
C HIS A 24 -6.73 14.24 -4.24
N LEU A 25 -6.35 13.08 -4.80
CA LEU A 25 -5.47 13.01 -5.97
C LEU A 25 -6.06 13.73 -7.18
N LEU A 26 -7.35 13.57 -7.44
CA LEU A 26 -8.07 14.21 -8.54
C LEU A 26 -8.30 15.71 -8.33
N ALA A 27 -8.53 16.13 -7.09
CA ALA A 27 -8.77 17.53 -6.74
C ALA A 27 -7.48 18.37 -6.64
N THR A 28 -6.30 17.73 -6.71
CA THR A 28 -5.02 18.43 -6.59
C THR A 28 -4.70 19.19 -7.89
N PRO A 29 -4.40 20.51 -7.82
CA PRO A 29 -3.99 21.29 -8.99
C PRO A 29 -2.77 20.69 -9.69
N SER A 30 -2.63 20.93 -11.00
CA SER A 30 -1.52 20.38 -11.79
C SER A 30 -0.12 20.88 -11.38
N ASP A 31 -0.04 21.99 -10.64
CA ASP A 31 1.19 22.52 -10.04
C ASP A 31 1.34 22.16 -8.54
N GLY A 32 0.43 21.32 -8.02
CA GLY A 32 0.43 20.85 -6.64
C GLY A 32 1.10 19.48 -6.44
N ALA A 33 1.10 19.02 -5.20
CA ALA A 33 1.58 17.68 -4.84
C ALA A 33 0.74 17.08 -3.70
N VAL A 34 0.61 15.76 -3.68
CA VAL A 34 -0.07 15.01 -2.61
C VAL A 34 0.96 14.26 -1.77
N LEU A 35 0.99 14.55 -0.47
CA LEU A 35 1.65 13.73 0.53
C LEU A 35 0.63 12.84 1.22
N PHE A 36 0.83 11.52 1.16
CA PHE A 36 0.00 10.55 1.87
C PHE A 36 0.88 9.64 2.72
N HIS A 37 0.45 9.40 3.96
CA HIS A 37 1.19 8.58 4.90
C HIS A 37 0.24 7.80 5.82
N CYS A 38 0.81 6.87 6.59
CA CYS A 38 0.15 6.26 7.74
C CYS A 38 1.07 6.44 8.96
N THR A 39 0.96 5.61 9.99
CA THR A 39 1.84 5.72 11.16
C THR A 39 3.31 5.45 10.81
N ALA A 40 3.57 4.41 10.02
CA ALA A 40 4.93 3.96 9.68
C ALA A 40 5.26 4.09 8.18
N GLY A 41 4.34 4.63 7.38
CA GLY A 41 4.53 4.76 5.92
C GLY A 41 4.63 3.42 5.15
N LYS A 42 4.34 2.27 5.77
CA LYS A 42 4.52 0.95 5.14
C LYS A 42 3.23 0.31 4.64
N ASP A 43 2.27 -0.09 5.49
CA ASP A 43 1.23 -1.02 5.02
C ASP A 43 0.15 -0.30 4.21
N ARG A 44 -0.66 0.53 4.89
CA ARG A 44 -1.75 1.31 4.26
C ARG A 44 -1.23 2.25 3.18
N THR A 45 -0.08 2.88 3.42
CA THR A 45 0.58 3.77 2.46
C THR A 45 1.00 3.00 1.20
N ARG A 46 1.66 1.84 1.33
CA ARG A 46 2.10 1.08 0.16
C ARG A 46 0.96 0.38 -0.56
N VAL A 47 -0.14 0.03 0.12
CA VAL A 47 -1.36 -0.43 -0.57
C VAL A 47 -1.99 0.73 -1.36
N GLY A 48 -2.05 1.94 -0.80
CA GLY A 48 -2.47 3.13 -1.54
C GLY A 48 -1.59 3.42 -2.77
N ALA A 49 -0.26 3.33 -2.60
CA ALA A 49 0.69 3.47 -3.72
C ALA A 49 0.50 2.37 -4.78
N PHE A 50 0.31 1.11 -4.37
CA PHE A 50 -0.01 0.00 -5.28
C PHE A 50 -1.26 0.30 -6.11
N LEU A 51 -2.34 0.79 -5.49
CA LEU A 51 -3.58 1.13 -6.18
C LEU A 51 -3.39 2.30 -7.15
N LEU A 52 -2.69 3.36 -6.73
CA LEU A 52 -2.40 4.51 -7.57
C LEU A 52 -1.55 4.12 -8.79
N LEU A 53 -0.42 3.43 -8.58
CA LEU A 53 0.45 2.99 -9.68
C LEU A 53 -0.29 2.07 -10.65
N SER A 54 -1.19 1.22 -10.14
CA SER A 54 -2.06 0.38 -10.97
C SER A 54 -3.04 1.23 -11.80
N ALA A 55 -3.65 2.27 -11.22
CA ALA A 55 -4.52 3.21 -11.94
C ALA A 55 -3.78 3.96 -13.05
N LEU A 56 -2.51 4.31 -12.81
CA LEU A 56 -1.63 4.94 -13.78
C LEU A 56 -1.13 3.98 -14.88
N GLY A 57 -1.36 2.66 -14.72
CA GLY A 57 -0.97 1.65 -15.71
C GLY A 57 0.51 1.25 -15.65
N VAL A 58 1.17 1.48 -14.50
CA VAL A 58 2.55 1.04 -14.27
C VAL A 58 2.60 -0.49 -14.24
N ASP A 59 3.68 -1.08 -14.75
CA ASP A 59 3.82 -2.53 -14.84
C ASP A 59 3.96 -3.18 -13.44
N ALA A 60 3.48 -4.42 -13.33
CA ALA A 60 3.40 -5.13 -12.05
C ALA A 60 4.76 -5.32 -11.36
N LYS A 61 5.86 -5.43 -12.13
CA LYS A 61 7.21 -5.63 -11.57
C LYS A 61 7.71 -4.34 -10.92
N THR A 62 7.52 -3.20 -11.58
CA THR A 62 7.84 -1.88 -11.01
C THR A 62 7.04 -1.60 -9.74
N ILE A 63 5.75 -1.95 -9.73
CA ILE A 63 4.91 -1.77 -8.52
C ILE A 63 5.39 -2.65 -7.36
N GLU A 64 5.77 -3.90 -7.63
CA GLU A 64 6.31 -4.79 -6.59
C GLU A 64 7.66 -4.30 -6.05
N GLN A 65 8.51 -3.74 -6.92
CA GLN A 65 9.77 -3.12 -6.52
C GLN A 65 9.55 -1.92 -5.60
N ASP A 66 8.62 -1.01 -5.93
CA ASP A 66 8.28 0.12 -5.05
C ASP A 66 7.76 -0.36 -3.68
N TYR A 67 6.88 -1.36 -3.69
CA TYR A 67 6.34 -1.93 -2.45
C TYR A 67 7.45 -2.47 -1.53
N LEU A 68 8.41 -3.22 -2.09
CA LEU A 68 9.50 -3.84 -1.33
C LEU A 68 10.63 -2.87 -0.95
N LEU A 69 10.73 -1.71 -1.61
CA LEU A 69 11.72 -0.68 -1.30
C LEU A 69 11.68 -0.24 0.16
N THR A 70 10.50 -0.31 0.81
CA THR A 70 10.34 0.02 2.23
C THR A 70 11.26 -0.81 3.15
N ASN A 71 11.58 -2.05 2.78
CA ASN A 71 12.47 -2.91 3.56
C ASN A 71 13.93 -2.45 3.47
N GLN A 72 14.35 -1.92 2.32
CA GLN A 72 15.71 -1.43 2.12
C GLN A 72 15.91 -0.10 2.86
N VAL A 73 14.97 0.84 2.69
CA VAL A 73 15.10 2.17 3.32
C VAL A 73 15.01 2.11 4.85
N ASN A 74 14.30 1.13 5.41
CA ASN A 74 14.15 0.97 6.85
C ASN A 74 15.12 -0.06 7.47
N GLU A 75 15.99 -0.69 6.68
CA GLU A 75 16.83 -1.81 7.14
C GLU A 75 17.67 -1.45 8.36
N ALA A 76 18.37 -0.31 8.31
CA ALA A 76 19.23 0.15 9.40
C ALA A 76 18.43 0.35 10.71
N PHE A 77 17.29 1.04 10.61
CA PHE A 77 16.40 1.30 11.74
C PHE A 77 15.86 0.00 12.35
N VAL A 78 15.40 -0.93 11.51
CA VAL A 78 14.87 -2.23 11.97
C VAL A 78 15.97 -3.04 12.64
N ASN A 79 17.16 -3.10 12.06
CA ASN A 79 18.28 -3.85 12.63
C ASN A 79 18.74 -3.27 13.97
N GLU A 80 18.80 -1.93 14.12
CA GLU A 80 19.13 -1.27 15.38
C GLU A 80 18.12 -1.64 16.49
N LEU A 81 16.82 -1.60 16.19
CA LEU A 81 15.78 -1.96 17.17
C LEU A 81 15.87 -3.44 17.57
N LEU A 82 16.12 -4.32 16.62
CA LEU A 82 16.24 -5.76 16.90
C LEU A 82 17.45 -6.06 17.78
N GLN A 83 18.59 -5.39 17.57
CA GLN A 83 19.76 -5.49 18.46
C GLN A 83 19.46 -4.98 19.87
N ARG A 84 18.68 -3.90 20.00
CA ARG A 84 18.24 -3.40 21.31
C ARG A 84 17.35 -4.40 22.04
N PHE A 85 16.45 -5.08 21.33
CA PHE A 85 15.60 -6.11 21.94
C PHE A 85 16.38 -7.33 22.39
N ASP A 86 17.35 -7.76 21.59
CA ASP A 86 18.27 -8.84 21.96
C ASP A 86 19.06 -8.47 23.23
N SER A 87 19.66 -7.28 23.25
CA SER A 87 20.40 -6.77 24.42
C SER A 87 19.54 -6.60 25.67
N ALA A 88 18.24 -6.34 25.50
CA ALA A 88 17.26 -6.24 26.58
C ALA A 88 16.70 -7.61 27.04
N GLY A 89 17.24 -8.72 26.54
CA GLY A 89 16.85 -10.08 26.92
C GLY A 89 15.46 -10.48 26.41
N LYS A 90 14.96 -9.88 25.32
CA LYS A 90 13.71 -10.33 24.68
C LYS A 90 13.92 -11.69 24.03
N ASN A 91 12.92 -12.57 24.14
CA ASN A 91 13.01 -13.89 23.53
C ASN A 91 12.90 -13.84 21.99
N GLU A 92 13.32 -14.93 21.34
CA GLU A 92 13.33 -15.05 19.88
C GLU A 92 11.95 -14.81 19.25
N THR A 93 10.87 -15.27 19.89
CA THR A 93 9.50 -15.06 19.41
C THR A 93 9.15 -13.58 19.35
N TYR A 94 9.53 -12.80 20.36
CA TYR A 94 9.32 -11.36 20.38
C TYR A 94 10.07 -10.67 19.25
N VAL A 95 11.36 -10.99 19.09
CA VAL A 95 12.24 -10.44 18.04
C VAL A 95 11.69 -10.78 16.64
N HIS A 96 11.27 -12.04 16.42
CA HIS A 96 10.68 -12.49 15.17
C HIS A 96 9.36 -11.78 14.84
N ASN A 97 8.46 -11.66 15.83
CA ASN A 97 7.19 -10.97 15.65
C ASN A 97 7.40 -9.48 15.37
N PHE A 98 8.33 -8.84 16.08
CA PHE A 98 8.66 -7.44 15.82
C PHE A 98 9.22 -7.24 14.41
N ARG A 99 10.16 -8.09 13.96
CA ARG A 99 10.69 -8.00 12.59
C ARG A 99 9.54 -8.06 11.57
N SER A 100 8.62 -9.02 11.72
CA SER A 100 7.46 -9.14 10.84
C SER A 100 6.54 -7.92 10.86
N LEU A 101 6.39 -7.27 12.02
CA LEU A 101 5.64 -6.04 12.16
C LEU A 101 6.37 -4.81 11.62
N ALA A 102 7.70 -4.80 11.62
CA ALA A 102 8.51 -3.66 11.20
C ALA A 102 8.82 -3.67 9.70
N THR A 103 8.73 -4.83 9.04
CA THR A 103 8.98 -4.98 7.60
C THR A 103 7.69 -5.23 6.81
N VAL A 104 7.82 -5.34 5.49
CA VAL A 104 6.79 -5.87 4.60
C VAL A 104 7.28 -7.15 3.90
N SER A 105 6.37 -7.87 3.26
CA SER A 105 6.68 -9.12 2.54
C SER A 105 5.86 -9.20 1.25
N PRO A 106 6.36 -9.82 0.17
CA PRO A 106 5.56 -10.11 -1.03
C PRO A 106 4.24 -10.81 -0.71
N ARG A 107 4.22 -11.64 0.34
CA ARG A 107 3.01 -12.33 0.82
C ARG A 107 1.87 -11.37 1.18
N TYR A 108 2.19 -10.21 1.74
CA TYR A 108 1.18 -9.26 2.18
C TYR A 108 0.56 -8.53 1.00
N LEU A 109 1.38 -8.05 0.06
CA LEU A 109 0.90 -7.50 -1.20
C LEU A 109 0.07 -8.53 -1.99
N ASN A 110 0.50 -9.78 -2.01
CA ASN A 110 -0.24 -10.86 -2.66
C ASN A 110 -1.58 -11.14 -1.97
N ALA A 111 -1.68 -11.00 -0.65
CA ALA A 111 -2.95 -11.11 0.06
C ALA A 111 -3.94 -10.00 -0.35
N THR A 112 -3.48 -8.76 -0.54
CA THR A 112 -4.30 -7.67 -1.11
C THR A 112 -4.72 -7.99 -2.55
N LYS A 113 -3.79 -8.40 -3.41
CA LYS A 113 -4.09 -8.80 -4.80
C LYS A 113 -5.11 -9.94 -4.86
N GLN A 114 -4.98 -10.93 -3.98
CA GLN A 114 -5.89 -12.07 -3.90
C GLN A 114 -7.28 -11.64 -3.41
N ALA A 115 -7.37 -10.76 -2.40
CA ALA A 115 -8.66 -10.22 -1.96
C ALA A 115 -9.35 -9.45 -3.10
N ILE A 116 -8.60 -8.62 -3.84
CA ILE A 116 -9.12 -7.94 -5.04
C ILE A 116 -9.63 -8.96 -6.06
N ALA A 117 -8.84 -9.99 -6.37
CA ALA A 117 -9.24 -11.02 -7.33
C ALA A 117 -10.51 -11.78 -6.91
N ILE A 118 -10.64 -12.11 -5.63
CA ILE A 118 -11.80 -12.84 -5.08
C ILE A 118 -13.07 -11.97 -5.09
N HIS A 119 -12.96 -10.70 -4.69
CA HIS A 119 -14.13 -9.86 -4.44
C HIS A 119 -14.53 -8.98 -5.63
N TYR A 120 -13.60 -8.69 -6.54
CA TYR A 120 -13.79 -7.74 -7.64
C TYR A 120 -13.32 -8.28 -9.00
N GLY A 121 -12.45 -9.30 -9.04
CA GLY A 121 -11.92 -9.89 -10.28
C GLY A 121 -10.56 -9.32 -10.65
N THR A 122 -10.47 -8.04 -10.98
CA THR A 122 -9.20 -7.37 -11.29
C THR A 122 -8.98 -6.11 -10.44
N VAL A 123 -7.73 -5.61 -10.43
CA VAL A 123 -7.42 -4.32 -9.78
C VAL A 123 -8.21 -3.18 -10.42
N ASN A 124 -8.42 -3.22 -11.74
CA ASN A 124 -9.24 -2.24 -12.43
C ASN A 124 -10.72 -2.31 -11.99
N ASP A 125 -11.25 -3.51 -11.78
CA ASP A 125 -12.61 -3.69 -11.27
C ASP A 125 -12.74 -3.20 -9.83
N PHE A 126 -11.69 -3.37 -9.00
CA PHE A 126 -11.69 -2.78 -7.66
C PHE A 126 -11.62 -1.25 -7.69
N LEU A 127 -10.79 -0.65 -8.55
CA LEU A 127 -10.72 0.80 -8.72
C LEU A 127 -12.07 1.38 -9.18
N THR A 128 -12.73 0.74 -10.14
CA THR A 128 -13.97 1.24 -10.73
C THR A 128 -15.21 0.87 -9.92
N THR A 129 -15.43 -0.42 -9.64
CA THR A 129 -16.62 -0.93 -8.94
C THR A 129 -16.46 -0.84 -7.42
N GLY A 130 -15.25 -1.09 -6.91
CA GLY A 130 -14.98 -1.09 -5.47
C GLY A 130 -14.79 0.31 -4.88
N LEU A 131 -14.07 1.19 -5.60
CA LEU A 131 -13.79 2.56 -5.15
C LEU A 131 -14.64 3.61 -5.89
N GLY A 132 -15.31 3.27 -6.99
CA GLY A 132 -16.22 4.19 -7.68
C GLY A 132 -15.54 5.12 -8.67
N LEU A 133 -14.30 4.85 -9.10
CA LEU A 133 -13.61 5.67 -10.09
C LEU A 133 -14.21 5.43 -11.48
N SER A 134 -14.57 6.51 -12.16
CA SER A 134 -14.98 6.45 -13.56
C SER A 134 -13.77 6.27 -14.48
N THR A 135 -14.02 5.90 -15.73
CA THR A 135 -12.99 5.91 -16.78
C THR A 135 -12.41 7.32 -17.01
N GLY A 136 -13.20 8.37 -16.76
CA GLY A 136 -12.74 9.76 -16.79
C GLY A 136 -11.72 10.02 -15.68
N ASP A 137 -12.05 9.64 -14.43
CA ASP A 137 -11.14 9.79 -13.29
C ASP A 137 -9.80 9.07 -13.52
N LEU A 138 -9.83 7.85 -14.08
CA LEU A 138 -8.61 7.11 -14.40
C LEU A 138 -7.78 7.77 -15.51
N ALA A 139 -8.42 8.43 -16.47
CA ALA A 139 -7.73 9.20 -17.50
C ALA A 139 -7.12 10.49 -16.93
N ASP A 140 -7.87 11.20 -16.09
CA ASP A 140 -7.42 12.44 -15.43
C ASP A 140 -6.22 12.17 -14.52
N LEU A 141 -6.22 11.07 -13.76
CA LEU A 141 -5.06 10.65 -12.96
C LEU A 141 -3.81 10.46 -13.83
N LYS A 142 -3.93 9.86 -15.01
CA LYS A 142 -2.80 9.69 -15.93
C LYS A 142 -2.29 11.04 -16.43
N GLN A 143 -3.20 11.96 -16.78
CA GLN A 143 -2.83 13.30 -17.22
C GLN A 143 -2.15 14.11 -16.11
N LEU A 144 -2.56 13.92 -14.85
CA LEU A 144 -2.01 14.65 -13.71
C LEU A 144 -0.63 14.14 -13.27
N TYR A 145 -0.37 12.82 -13.37
CA TYR A 145 0.79 12.20 -12.73
C TYR A 145 1.78 11.51 -13.68
N LEU A 146 1.51 11.47 -14.99
CA LEU A 146 2.46 10.97 -16.00
C LEU A 146 3.01 12.12 -16.86
N VAL A 147 4.22 11.90 -17.39
CA VAL A 147 4.92 12.81 -18.31
C VAL A 147 4.85 12.34 -19.76
#